data_AF-A0A4Q3SDZ2-F1
#
_entry.id   AF-A0A4Q3SDZ2-F1
#
_cell.length_a   1.000
_cell.length_b   1.000
_cell.length_c   1.000
_cell.angle_alpha   90.00
_cell.angle_beta   90.00
_cell.angle_gamma   90.00
#
_symmetry.space_group_name_H-M   'P 1'
#
loop_
_entity.id
_entity.type
_entity.pdbx_description
1 polymer ?
#
loop_
_entity_poly.entity_id
_entity_poly.type
_entity_poly.pdbx_seq_one_letter_code
_entity_poly.pdbx_strand_id
1 'polypeptide(L)'
;MSRVSMIPVEAVRNESCQTEAASGGYSDAKWKSWKTIGLTEYASGGGMKLRLFAAKFGYIGSRSVSKTFETSRYQPRLTAVTGNDDYTYSDYFIGRQESTGIASQQIMMRDGGLKLRTDIFQDLQGRSDNWVTSINFSTSIPGKILPPVIPLKIFFDIGTYAGAWKEDAQDNRFLYVGGLQLSLFKEILNIYAPIIYSKTFSDNLKTVPEENKFLRKISFSINMQRLNKTVSRK
;
A
#
# COMPACT_ATOMS: atom_id res chain seq x y z
N MET A 1 -23.29 -20.60 10.44
CA MET A 1 -22.12 -20.22 11.28
C MET A 1 -21.04 -19.65 10.38
N SER A 2 -20.68 -18.37 10.55
CA SER A 2 -19.51 -17.76 9.90
C SER A 2 -18.23 -18.35 10.51
N ARG A 3 -17.25 -18.70 9.66
CA ARG A 3 -15.95 -19.20 10.14
C ARG A 3 -15.00 -18.01 10.18
N VAL A 4 -14.70 -17.52 11.39
CA VAL A 4 -13.66 -16.52 11.58
C VAL A 4 -12.33 -17.25 11.58
N SER A 5 -11.58 -17.19 10.48
CA SER A 5 -10.19 -17.62 10.47
C SER A 5 -9.31 -16.41 10.80
N MET A 6 -8.96 -16.26 12.09
CA MET A 6 -7.83 -15.42 12.45
C MET A 6 -6.56 -16.15 11.99
N ILE A 7 -5.92 -15.66 10.93
CA ILE A 7 -4.54 -16.05 10.66
C ILE A 7 -3.70 -15.44 11.78
N PRO A 8 -2.81 -16.22 12.45
CA PRO A 8 -2.01 -15.70 13.55
C PRO A 8 -1.30 -14.41 13.13
N VAL A 9 -1.51 -13.39 13.96
CA VAL A 9 -1.04 -12.03 13.78
C VAL A 9 0.37 -11.96 14.34
N GLU A 10 1.36 -11.86 13.46
CA GLU A 10 2.69 -11.44 13.88
C GLU A 10 3.46 -10.84 12.69
N ALA A 11 3.81 -9.57 12.82
CA ALA A 11 5.05 -8.99 12.31
C ALA A 11 5.17 -7.57 12.88
N VAL A 12 5.65 -7.47 14.13
CA VAL A 12 6.46 -6.31 14.49
C VAL A 12 7.74 -6.46 13.69
N ARG A 13 7.86 -5.75 12.57
CA ARG A 13 9.15 -5.61 11.90
C ARG A 13 9.86 -4.44 12.53
N ASN A 14 10.83 -4.76 13.38
CA ASN A 14 11.90 -3.85 13.76
C ASN A 14 12.99 -4.00 12.71
N GLU A 15 13.05 -3.05 11.77
CA GLU A 15 14.09 -3.01 10.76
C GLU A 15 14.97 -1.78 11.06
N SER A 16 16.29 -1.98 10.99
CA SER A 16 17.30 -0.93 11.08
C SER A 16 18.16 -1.02 9.84
N CYS A 17 18.32 0.08 9.12
CA CYS A 17 19.15 0.16 7.93
C CYS A 17 20.23 1.22 8.16
N GLN A 18 21.47 0.85 7.88
CA GLN A 18 22.62 1.74 7.86
C GLN A 18 22.98 2.00 6.40
N THR A 19 23.10 3.27 6.01
CA THR A 19 23.62 3.66 4.69
C THR A 19 24.83 4.56 4.86
N GLU A 20 25.89 4.31 4.11
CA GLU A 20 27.06 5.19 4.05
C GLU A 20 26.70 6.45 3.24
N ALA A 21 26.73 7.62 3.88
CA ALA A 21 26.61 8.89 3.17
C ALA A 21 27.92 9.20 2.43
N ALA A 22 27.82 9.86 1.27
CA ALA A 22 28.96 10.27 0.46
C ALA A 22 29.96 11.21 1.19
N SER A 23 29.60 11.71 2.37
CA SER A 23 30.43 12.56 3.25
C SER A 23 31.08 11.82 4.43
N GLY A 24 31.07 10.48 4.45
CA GLY A 24 31.77 9.67 5.46
C GLY A 24 31.04 9.52 6.80
N GLY A 25 29.73 9.77 6.84
CA GLY A 25 28.87 9.48 8.00
C GLY A 25 27.84 8.39 7.69
N TYR A 26 27.62 7.44 8.59
CA TYR A 26 26.50 6.49 8.47
C TYR A 26 25.17 7.21 8.75
N SER A 27 24.25 7.20 7.79
CA SER A 27 22.85 7.53 8.04
C SER A 27 22.07 6.30 8.43
N ASP A 28 21.57 6.39 9.65
CA ASP A 28 21.01 5.27 10.36
C ASP A 28 19.53 5.57 10.67
N ALA A 29 18.63 4.74 10.17
CA ALA A 29 17.18 4.83 10.40
C ALA A 29 16.68 3.68 11.27
N LYS A 30 15.73 3.97 12.17
CA LYS A 30 14.97 2.97 12.92
C LYS A 30 13.49 3.17 12.67
N TRP A 31 12.79 2.10 12.30
CA TRP A 31 11.34 2.15 12.24
C TRP A 31 10.72 0.91 12.85
N LYS A 32 9.52 1.12 13.37
CA LYS A 32 8.66 0.06 13.87
C LYS A 32 7.35 0.13 13.12
N SER A 33 7.00 -0.97 12.46
CA SER A 33 5.72 -1.12 11.79
C SER A 33 4.88 -2.22 12.43
N TRP A 34 3.58 -1.96 12.50
CA TRP A 34 2.56 -2.87 12.98
C TRP A 34 1.56 -3.09 11.86
N LYS A 35 1.30 -4.34 11.55
CA LYS A 35 0.33 -4.74 10.53
C LYS A 35 -0.61 -5.78 11.12
N THR A 36 -1.90 -5.48 11.12
CA THR A 36 -2.94 -6.45 11.49
C THR A 36 -3.77 -6.75 10.25
N ILE A 37 -3.93 -8.02 9.89
CA ILE A 37 -4.82 -8.44 8.80
C ILE A 37 -5.92 -9.32 9.41
N GLY A 38 -7.15 -8.83 9.42
CA GLY A 38 -8.35 -9.60 9.74
C GLY A 38 -8.98 -10.15 8.47
N LEU A 39 -9.32 -11.44 8.47
CA LEU A 39 -10.10 -12.09 7.42
C LEU A 39 -11.37 -12.67 8.04
N THR A 40 -12.51 -12.52 7.37
CA THR A 40 -13.77 -13.12 7.80
C THR A 40 -14.49 -13.69 6.59
N GLU A 41 -14.93 -14.94 6.67
CA GLU A 41 -15.67 -15.61 5.60
C GLU A 41 -17.17 -15.62 5.95
N TYR A 42 -17.99 -15.26 4.96
CA TYR A 42 -19.45 -15.30 5.08
C TYR A 42 -19.98 -16.68 4.69
N ALA A 43 -21.04 -17.14 5.35
CA ALA A 43 -21.68 -18.42 5.05
C ALA A 43 -22.25 -18.51 3.62
N SER A 44 -22.46 -17.37 2.95
CA SER A 44 -22.98 -17.25 1.58
C SER A 44 -21.90 -17.32 0.49
N GLY A 45 -20.66 -17.72 0.81
CA GLY A 45 -19.58 -17.90 -0.18
C GLY A 45 -18.78 -16.62 -0.50
N GLY A 46 -18.88 -15.59 0.34
CA GLY A 46 -18.09 -14.35 0.24
C GLY A 46 -17.05 -14.22 1.36
N GLY A 47 -16.22 -13.17 1.30
CA GLY A 47 -15.29 -12.86 2.38
C GLY A 47 -14.99 -11.37 2.50
N MET A 48 -14.69 -10.95 3.72
CA MET A 48 -14.26 -9.62 4.10
C MET A 48 -12.80 -9.65 4.54
N LYS A 49 -12.09 -8.59 4.17
CA LYS A 49 -10.71 -8.34 4.56
C LYS A 49 -10.59 -6.97 5.18
N LEU A 50 -9.92 -6.93 6.32
CA LEU A 50 -9.52 -5.71 6.99
C LEU A 50 -8.00 -5.75 7.16
N ARG A 51 -7.30 -4.69 6.77
CA ARG A 51 -5.88 -4.52 7.05
C ARG A 51 -5.70 -3.19 7.77
N LEU A 52 -5.18 -3.25 8.98
CA LEU A 52 -4.74 -2.11 9.75
C LEU A 52 -3.24 -1.99 9.59
N PHE A 53 -2.75 -0.80 9.34
CA PHE A 53 -1.33 -0.49 9.28
C PHE A 53 -1.05 0.73 10.13
N ALA A 54 -0.01 0.65 10.95
CA ALA A 54 0.54 1.78 11.67
C ALA A 54 2.06 1.66 11.69
N ALA A 55 2.76 2.76 11.43
CA ALA A 55 4.21 2.81 11.51
C ALA A 55 4.67 4.09 12.20
N LYS A 56 5.75 3.96 12.98
CA LYS A 56 6.53 5.07 13.52
C LYS A 56 7.94 4.99 12.96
N PHE A 57 8.39 6.07 12.36
CA PHE A 57 9.75 6.26 11.87
C PHE A 57 10.55 7.12 12.84
N GLY A 58 11.86 6.90 12.90
CA GLY A 58 12.79 7.63 13.73
C GLY A 58 14.21 7.57 13.18
N TYR A 59 15.03 8.50 13.66
CA TYR A 59 16.42 8.62 13.27
C TYR A 59 17.33 8.10 14.37
N ILE A 60 18.46 7.50 14.00
CA ILE A 60 19.56 7.27 14.93
C ILE A 60 20.40 8.56 14.97
N GLY A 61 20.55 9.11 16.17
CA GLY A 61 21.16 10.43 16.39
C GLY A 61 20.23 11.60 16.03
N SER A 62 20.81 12.78 15.82
CA SER A 62 20.05 13.99 15.50
C SER A 62 19.43 13.94 14.09
N ARG A 63 18.23 14.51 13.96
CA ARG A 63 17.56 14.73 12.68
C ARG A 63 18.19 15.93 11.97
N SER A 64 18.57 15.77 10.71
CA SER A 64 19.06 16.85 9.84
C SER A 64 18.38 16.77 8.47
N VAL A 65 18.51 17.83 7.68
CA VAL A 65 17.99 17.86 6.30
C VAL A 65 18.62 16.73 5.47
N SER A 66 19.95 16.60 5.49
CA SER A 66 20.67 15.53 4.76
C SER A 66 20.18 14.13 5.15
N LYS A 67 20.05 13.84 6.45
CA LYS A 67 19.53 12.54 6.91
C LYS A 67 18.09 12.29 6.47
N THR A 68 17.26 13.34 6.41
CA THR A 68 15.87 13.21 5.95
C THR A 68 15.83 12.78 4.48
N PHE A 69 16.70 13.34 3.64
CA PHE A 69 16.83 12.95 2.24
C PHE A 69 17.37 11.53 2.07
N GLU A 70 18.48 11.19 2.74
CA GLU A 70 19.12 9.87 2.66
C GLU A 70 18.19 8.74 3.11
N THR A 71 17.36 9.01 4.12
CA THR A 71 16.44 8.01 4.67
C THR A 71 15.06 7.99 4.02
N SER A 72 14.78 8.90 3.07
CA SER A 72 13.47 9.08 2.44
C SER A 72 12.89 7.75 1.94
N ARG A 73 13.71 6.92 1.28
CA ARG A 73 13.29 5.62 0.74
C ARG A 73 12.75 4.63 1.79
N TYR A 74 13.15 4.78 3.05
CA TYR A 74 12.75 3.92 4.18
C TYR A 74 11.54 4.46 4.94
N GLN A 75 11.19 5.74 4.73
CA GLN A 75 10.05 6.35 5.40
C GLN A 75 8.74 5.69 4.94
N PRO A 76 7.84 5.32 5.88
CA PRO A 76 6.54 4.79 5.52
C PRO A 76 5.72 5.81 4.73
N ARG A 77 4.81 5.30 3.89
CA ARG A 77 3.90 6.10 3.07
C ARG A 77 2.46 5.59 3.11
N LEU A 78 1.52 6.41 2.67
CA LEU A 78 0.11 6.03 2.60
C LEU A 78 -0.22 5.16 1.40
N THR A 79 0.33 5.48 0.23
CA THR A 79 0.09 4.70 -0.99
C THR A 79 0.74 3.32 -0.92
N ALA A 80 0.26 2.40 -1.75
CA ALA A 80 0.94 1.12 -1.93
C ALA A 80 2.34 1.32 -2.53
N VAL A 81 3.25 0.41 -2.21
CA VAL A 81 4.66 0.49 -2.59
C VAL A 81 4.85 0.08 -4.05
N THR A 82 5.63 0.85 -4.82
CA THR A 82 6.02 0.51 -6.20
C THR A 82 7.31 -0.33 -6.23
N GLY A 83 7.70 -0.83 -7.40
CA GLY A 83 8.94 -1.58 -7.56
C GLY A 83 10.19 -0.79 -7.18
N ASN A 84 10.26 0.48 -7.62
CA ASN A 84 11.35 1.42 -7.32
C ASN A 84 11.54 1.65 -5.82
N ASP A 85 10.46 1.49 -5.08
CA ASP A 85 10.35 1.77 -3.65
C ASP A 85 10.57 0.54 -2.76
N ASP A 86 10.68 -0.64 -3.35
CA ASP A 86 10.95 -1.87 -2.61
C ASP A 86 12.45 -2.04 -2.35
N TYR A 87 12.94 -1.35 -1.33
CA TYR A 87 14.32 -1.45 -0.83
C TYR A 87 14.68 -2.81 -0.23
N THR A 88 13.69 -3.67 0.05
CA THR A 88 13.91 -5.00 0.65
C THR A 88 14.02 -6.11 -0.39
N TYR A 89 13.71 -5.83 -1.66
CA TYR A 89 13.61 -6.84 -2.71
C TYR A 89 12.76 -8.06 -2.31
N SER A 90 11.73 -7.84 -1.50
CA SER A 90 10.98 -8.92 -0.85
C SER A 90 9.77 -9.39 -1.64
N ASP A 91 9.39 -8.65 -2.69
CA ASP A 91 8.33 -9.06 -3.62
C ASP A 91 8.84 -9.12 -5.05
N TYR A 92 8.19 -9.95 -5.87
CA TYR A 92 8.49 -10.06 -7.28
C TYR A 92 7.83 -8.90 -8.04
N PHE A 93 8.59 -8.16 -8.84
CA PHE A 93 8.08 -7.10 -9.71
C PHE A 93 8.45 -7.39 -11.17
N ILE A 94 7.46 -7.35 -12.05
CA ILE A 94 7.67 -7.54 -13.49
C ILE A 94 8.52 -6.38 -14.04
N GLY A 95 8.15 -5.14 -13.68
CA GLY A 95 8.84 -3.92 -14.10
C GLY A 95 9.28 -3.09 -12.89
N ARG A 96 10.29 -3.56 -12.15
CA ARG A 96 10.70 -2.90 -10.88
C ARG A 96 11.06 -1.43 -11.08
N GLN A 97 11.76 -1.13 -12.17
CA GLN A 97 12.22 0.22 -12.52
C GLN A 97 11.38 0.88 -13.63
N GLU A 98 10.26 0.27 -14.02
CA GLU A 98 9.41 0.79 -15.08
C GLU A 98 8.58 1.97 -14.57
N SER A 99 8.61 3.08 -15.30
CA SER A 99 7.76 4.25 -15.02
C SER A 99 6.46 4.22 -15.84
N THR A 100 6.44 3.53 -16.98
CA THR A 100 5.29 3.51 -17.90
C THR A 100 4.85 2.09 -18.26
N GLY A 101 3.73 1.98 -18.98
CA GLY A 101 3.17 0.69 -19.41
C GLY A 101 2.42 -0.05 -18.28
N ILE A 102 2.02 -1.29 -18.56
CA ILE A 102 1.29 -2.13 -17.60
C ILE A 102 2.22 -2.55 -16.46
N ALA A 103 3.47 -2.93 -16.76
CA ALA A 103 4.41 -3.41 -15.74
C ALA A 103 4.67 -2.41 -14.61
N SER A 104 4.64 -1.09 -14.90
CA SER A 104 4.79 -0.06 -13.87
C SER A 104 3.60 -0.01 -12.90
N GLN A 105 2.41 -0.44 -13.32
CA GLN A 105 1.18 -0.43 -12.50
C GLN A 105 1.18 -1.47 -11.37
N GLN A 106 2.24 -2.26 -11.28
CA GLN A 106 2.41 -3.20 -10.21
C GLN A 106 2.67 -2.49 -8.87
N ILE A 107 1.93 -2.91 -7.84
CA ILE A 107 2.05 -2.44 -6.47
C ILE A 107 2.23 -3.61 -5.50
N MET A 108 2.88 -3.33 -4.39
CA MET A 108 3.01 -4.21 -3.24
C MET A 108 2.16 -3.67 -2.09
N MET A 109 1.38 -4.56 -1.45
CA MET A 109 0.53 -4.23 -0.29
C MET A 109 1.34 -4.06 1.02
N ARG A 110 2.37 -3.22 0.96
CA ARG A 110 3.22 -2.74 2.06
C ARG A 110 2.82 -1.30 2.43
N ASP A 111 3.28 -0.83 3.58
CA ASP A 111 2.98 0.48 4.15
C ASP A 111 1.47 0.77 4.26
N GLY A 112 1.01 1.98 3.97
CA GLY A 112 -0.39 2.35 4.06
C GLY A 112 -1.30 1.64 3.05
N GLY A 113 -0.76 1.20 1.91
CA GLY A 113 -1.46 0.32 0.98
C GLY A 113 -2.70 0.91 0.31
N LEU A 114 -2.84 2.24 0.23
CA LEU A 114 -3.86 2.87 -0.59
C LEU A 114 -3.59 2.53 -2.07
N LYS A 115 -4.57 1.92 -2.75
CA LYS A 115 -4.40 1.33 -4.09
C LYS A 115 -4.51 2.34 -5.23
N LEU A 116 -3.80 3.44 -5.12
CA LEU A 116 -3.67 4.47 -6.15
C LEU A 116 -2.20 4.84 -6.29
N ARG A 117 -1.67 4.72 -7.51
CA ARG A 117 -0.31 5.14 -7.81
C ARG A 117 -0.26 6.65 -7.98
N THR A 118 0.74 7.25 -7.35
CA THR A 118 0.99 8.70 -7.38
C THR A 118 2.49 8.97 -7.41
N ASP A 119 3.28 8.04 -7.93
CA ASP A 119 4.75 8.05 -7.83
C ASP A 119 5.41 9.26 -8.48
N ILE A 120 4.80 9.82 -9.53
CA ILE A 120 5.30 11.06 -10.15
C ILE A 120 5.07 12.31 -9.27
N PHE A 121 4.21 12.20 -8.25
CA PHE A 121 3.88 13.28 -7.33
C PHE A 121 4.58 13.02 -5.98
N GLN A 122 5.69 13.72 -5.71
CA GLN A 122 6.53 13.43 -4.55
C GLN A 122 5.77 13.54 -3.21
N ASP A 123 4.90 14.54 -3.05
CA ASP A 123 4.21 14.80 -1.79
C ASP A 123 2.88 14.03 -1.64
N LEU A 124 2.33 13.52 -2.74
CA LEU A 124 1.00 12.91 -2.76
C LEU A 124 0.98 11.49 -2.17
N GLN A 125 2.15 10.89 -1.97
CA GLN A 125 2.28 9.53 -1.46
C GLN A 125 1.99 9.43 0.05
N GLY A 126 1.88 10.56 0.75
CA GLY A 126 1.69 10.61 2.20
C GLY A 126 2.87 10.00 2.95
N ARG A 127 4.09 10.25 2.48
CA ARG A 127 5.33 9.80 3.11
C ARG A 127 5.56 10.58 4.41
N SER A 128 6.04 9.90 5.45
CA SER A 128 6.34 10.56 6.72
C SER A 128 7.55 9.96 7.43
N ASP A 129 8.45 10.84 7.88
CA ASP A 129 9.55 10.52 8.79
C ASP A 129 9.13 10.44 10.26
N ASN A 130 7.82 10.50 10.55
CA ASN A 130 7.30 10.40 11.90
C ASN A 130 6.33 9.24 12.04
N TRP A 131 5.10 9.35 11.52
CA TRP A 131 4.13 8.26 11.61
C TRP A 131 3.17 8.23 10.42
N VAL A 132 2.70 7.03 10.09
CA VAL A 132 1.69 6.77 9.06
C VAL A 132 0.73 5.72 9.59
N THR A 133 -0.57 5.90 9.37
CA THR A 133 -1.59 4.90 9.70
C THR A 133 -2.61 4.77 8.59
N SER A 134 -3.12 3.56 8.37
CA SER A 134 -4.17 3.31 7.40
C SER A 134 -5.04 2.11 7.75
N ILE A 135 -6.20 2.09 7.10
CA ILE A 135 -7.16 1.00 7.11
C ILE A 135 -7.47 0.66 5.65
N ASN A 136 -7.35 -0.61 5.30
CA ASN A 136 -7.76 -1.13 4.00
C ASN A 136 -8.86 -2.16 4.20
N PHE A 137 -9.99 -1.94 3.57
CA PHE A 137 -11.15 -2.80 3.60
C PHE A 137 -11.39 -3.39 2.21
N SER A 138 -11.73 -4.67 2.12
CA SER A 138 -12.34 -5.24 0.92
C SER A 138 -13.34 -6.32 1.22
N THR A 139 -14.40 -6.41 0.42
CA THR A 139 -15.44 -7.43 0.58
C THR A 139 -15.90 -7.95 -0.76
N SER A 140 -16.17 -9.26 -0.82
CA SER A 140 -16.79 -9.87 -1.99
C SER A 140 -18.19 -9.31 -2.21
N ILE A 141 -18.56 -9.11 -3.47
CA ILE A 141 -19.93 -8.81 -3.86
C ILE A 141 -20.74 -10.11 -3.75
N PRO A 142 -21.92 -10.11 -3.09
CA PRO A 142 -22.74 -11.31 -2.97
C PRO A 142 -23.09 -11.91 -4.33
N GLY A 143 -22.98 -13.24 -4.47
CA GLY A 143 -23.24 -13.97 -5.73
C GLY A 143 -24.68 -13.91 -6.26
N LYS A 144 -25.59 -13.22 -5.56
CA LYS A 144 -26.94 -12.90 -6.08
C LYS A 144 -26.92 -11.74 -7.08
N ILE A 145 -25.88 -10.91 -7.06
CA ILE A 145 -25.75 -9.70 -7.89
C ILE A 145 -24.77 -9.94 -9.05
N LEU A 146 -23.82 -10.87 -8.88
CA LEU A 146 -22.77 -11.12 -9.86
C LEU A 146 -22.67 -12.63 -10.17
N PRO A 147 -22.34 -13.02 -11.42
CA PRO A 147 -22.12 -14.42 -11.76
C PRO A 147 -21.05 -15.05 -10.83
N PRO A 148 -21.25 -16.28 -10.33
CA PRO A 148 -20.34 -16.93 -9.37
C PRO A 148 -18.89 -17.08 -9.88
N VAL A 149 -18.68 -16.95 -11.19
CA VAL A 149 -17.41 -17.15 -11.89
C VAL A 149 -16.47 -15.94 -11.73
N ILE A 150 -16.98 -14.73 -11.48
CA ILE A 150 -16.15 -13.51 -11.45
C ILE A 150 -15.84 -13.15 -9.98
N PRO A 151 -14.58 -13.28 -9.51
CA PRO A 151 -14.19 -12.99 -8.14
C PRO A 151 -14.01 -11.48 -7.90
N LEU A 152 -15.10 -10.72 -8.11
CA LEU A 152 -15.14 -9.27 -7.95
C LEU A 152 -15.43 -8.88 -6.50
N LYS A 153 -14.72 -7.84 -6.05
CA LYS A 153 -14.81 -7.27 -4.72
C LYS A 153 -14.94 -5.76 -4.82
N ILE A 154 -15.50 -5.16 -3.79
CA ILE A 154 -15.36 -3.72 -3.54
C ILE A 154 -14.23 -3.52 -2.53
N PHE A 155 -13.49 -2.43 -2.66
CA PHE A 155 -12.48 -2.04 -1.69
C PHE A 155 -12.63 -0.58 -1.30
N PHE A 156 -12.19 -0.26 -0.08
CA PHE A 156 -12.07 1.10 0.41
C PHE A 156 -10.84 1.19 1.32
N ASP A 157 -9.96 2.14 1.01
CA ASP A 157 -8.73 2.42 1.72
C ASP A 157 -8.79 3.84 2.24
N ILE A 158 -8.38 4.05 3.49
CA ILE A 158 -8.27 5.37 4.10
C ILE A 158 -7.03 5.41 4.98
N GLY A 159 -6.37 6.55 5.04
CA GLY A 159 -5.26 6.74 5.96
C GLY A 159 -4.89 8.18 6.18
N THR A 160 -3.97 8.37 7.12
CA THR A 160 -3.41 9.65 7.50
C THR A 160 -1.96 9.49 7.96
N TYR A 161 -1.24 10.61 8.06
CA TYR A 161 0.18 10.66 8.34
C TYR A 161 0.52 11.96 9.06
N ALA A 162 1.66 11.99 9.75
CA ALA A 162 2.02 13.12 10.62
C ALA A 162 2.01 14.48 9.91
N GLY A 163 2.42 14.54 8.65
CA GLY A 163 2.47 15.78 7.86
C GLY A 163 1.10 16.43 7.68
N ALA A 164 0.03 15.64 7.57
CA ALA A 164 -1.33 16.13 7.38
C ALA A 164 -1.94 16.76 8.65
N TRP A 165 -1.26 16.67 9.81
CA TRP A 165 -1.70 17.24 11.09
C TRP A 165 -0.87 18.44 11.56
N LYS A 166 0.02 18.95 10.71
CA LYS A 166 0.73 20.21 10.99
C LYS A 166 -0.22 21.40 10.83
N GLU A 167 0.07 22.49 11.52
CA GLU A 167 -0.76 23.70 11.52
C GLU A 167 -0.85 24.35 10.12
N ASP A 168 0.21 24.22 9.32
CA ASP A 168 0.34 24.77 7.98
C ASP A 168 -0.09 23.80 6.85
N ALA A 169 -0.57 22.61 7.21
CA ALA A 169 -0.95 21.59 6.24
C ALA A 169 -2.08 22.07 5.32
N GLN A 170 -1.78 22.18 4.03
CA GLN A 170 -2.75 22.54 2.98
C GLN A 170 -3.62 21.34 2.57
N ASP A 171 -3.21 20.13 2.94
CA ASP A 171 -3.86 18.88 2.57
C ASP A 171 -4.95 18.47 3.56
N ASN A 172 -5.90 17.67 3.06
CA ASN A 172 -6.88 17.03 3.92
C ASN A 172 -6.17 16.09 4.91
N ARG A 173 -6.62 16.11 6.17
CA ARG A 173 -6.10 15.23 7.23
C ARG A 173 -6.20 13.75 6.88
N PHE A 174 -7.12 13.37 6.00
CA PHE A 174 -7.29 11.99 5.55
C PHE A 174 -7.29 11.91 4.03
N LEU A 175 -6.58 10.90 3.52
CA LEU A 175 -6.61 10.51 2.12
C LEU A 175 -7.31 9.16 2.01
N TYR A 176 -8.09 8.98 0.94
CA TYR A 176 -8.84 7.75 0.72
C TYR A 176 -8.91 7.38 -0.76
N VAL A 177 -9.10 6.08 -1.02
CA VAL A 177 -9.30 5.49 -2.34
C VAL A 177 -10.29 4.35 -2.21
N GLY A 178 -11.32 4.31 -3.05
CA GLY A 178 -12.27 3.21 -3.12
C GLY A 178 -12.57 2.81 -4.56
N GLY A 179 -12.96 1.57 -4.76
CA GLY A 179 -13.24 1.07 -6.11
C GLY A 179 -13.46 -0.43 -6.15
N LEU A 180 -13.15 -1.02 -7.31
CA LEU A 180 -13.34 -2.44 -7.58
C LEU A 180 -12.03 -3.19 -7.54
N GLN A 181 -12.07 -4.40 -7.00
CA GLN A 181 -10.94 -5.33 -6.95
C GLN A 181 -11.33 -6.65 -7.62
N LEU A 182 -10.59 -7.07 -8.63
CA LEU A 182 -10.69 -8.41 -9.22
C LEU A 182 -9.59 -9.30 -8.63
N SER A 183 -9.96 -10.43 -8.02
CA SER A 183 -9.00 -11.33 -7.34
C SER A 183 -8.91 -12.68 -8.04
N LEU A 184 -7.89 -12.87 -8.88
CA LEU A 184 -7.70 -14.07 -9.69
C LEU A 184 -6.78 -15.09 -8.99
N PHE A 185 -6.90 -16.36 -9.39
CA PHE A 185 -6.04 -17.45 -8.93
C PHE A 185 -5.88 -17.52 -7.40
N LYS A 186 -7.00 -17.56 -6.65
CA LYS A 186 -6.98 -17.57 -5.17
C LYS A 186 -6.22 -16.37 -4.57
N GLU A 187 -6.38 -15.20 -5.20
CA GLU A 187 -5.81 -13.91 -4.80
C GLU A 187 -4.28 -13.80 -5.00
N ILE A 188 -3.71 -14.63 -5.87
CA ILE A 188 -2.32 -14.47 -6.33
C ILE A 188 -2.19 -13.19 -7.16
N LEU A 189 -3.10 -12.98 -8.11
CA LEU A 189 -3.18 -11.76 -8.90
C LEU A 189 -4.39 -10.94 -8.47
N ASN A 190 -4.18 -9.72 -8.01
CA ASN A 190 -5.26 -8.80 -7.67
C ASN A 190 -5.15 -7.56 -8.53
N ILE A 191 -6.23 -7.20 -9.22
CA ILE A 191 -6.32 -5.98 -10.04
C ILE A 191 -7.26 -5.01 -9.33
N TYR A 192 -6.88 -3.75 -9.25
CA TYR A 192 -7.57 -2.70 -8.52
C TYR A 192 -7.90 -1.56 -9.47
N ALA A 193 -9.18 -1.23 -9.55
CA ALA A 193 -9.70 -0.11 -10.33
C ALA A 193 -10.24 0.96 -9.37
N PRO A 194 -9.48 2.04 -9.09
CA PRO A 194 -9.93 3.16 -8.28
C PRO A 194 -11.06 3.93 -8.98
N ILE A 195 -12.17 4.14 -8.27
CA ILE A 195 -13.35 4.85 -8.78
C ILE A 195 -13.55 6.16 -8.03
N ILE A 196 -13.40 6.13 -6.70
CA ILE A 196 -13.51 7.29 -5.83
C ILE A 196 -12.20 7.48 -5.07
N TYR A 197 -11.82 8.73 -4.82
CA TYR A 197 -10.62 9.07 -4.06
C TYR A 197 -10.69 10.52 -3.58
N SER A 198 -9.90 10.86 -2.56
CA SER A 198 -9.91 12.21 -1.95
C SER A 198 -9.62 13.33 -2.95
N LYS A 199 -10.16 14.53 -2.68
CA LYS A 199 -9.98 15.72 -3.51
C LYS A 199 -8.50 16.01 -3.79
N THR A 200 -7.64 15.86 -2.79
CA THR A 200 -6.18 16.00 -2.94
C THR A 200 -5.61 15.09 -4.05
N PHE A 201 -6.05 13.82 -4.14
CA PHE A 201 -5.64 12.94 -5.25
C PHE A 201 -6.22 13.40 -6.58
N SER A 202 -7.50 13.73 -6.61
CA SER A 202 -8.20 14.19 -7.81
C SER A 202 -7.53 15.43 -8.41
N ASP A 203 -7.25 16.44 -7.59
CA ASP A 203 -6.76 17.73 -8.06
C ASP A 203 -5.33 17.61 -8.57
N ASN A 204 -4.48 16.82 -7.90
CA ASN A 204 -3.14 16.52 -8.39
C ASN A 204 -3.15 15.69 -9.67
N LEU A 205 -3.98 14.63 -9.76
CA LEU A 205 -4.06 13.83 -10.99
C LEU A 205 -4.49 14.67 -12.20
N LYS A 206 -5.33 15.70 -12.00
CA LYS A 206 -5.73 16.62 -13.08
C LYS A 206 -4.59 17.51 -13.59
N THR A 207 -3.52 17.72 -12.82
CA THR A 207 -2.37 18.53 -13.27
C THR A 207 -1.52 17.81 -14.32
N VAL A 208 -1.62 16.47 -14.38
CA VAL A 208 -0.92 15.63 -15.37
C VAL A 208 -1.97 14.80 -16.13
N PRO A 209 -2.47 15.28 -17.29
CA PRO A 209 -3.57 14.65 -18.02
C PRO A 209 -3.34 13.16 -18.36
N GLU A 210 -2.10 12.77 -18.62
CA GLU A 210 -1.73 11.38 -18.87
C GLU A 210 -2.03 10.47 -17.68
N GLU A 211 -1.67 10.89 -16.46
CA GLU A 211 -1.97 10.14 -15.22
C GLU A 211 -3.45 10.20 -14.85
N ASN A 212 -4.19 11.20 -15.32
CA ASN A 212 -5.63 11.30 -15.07
C ASN A 212 -6.46 10.26 -15.86
N LYS A 213 -5.87 9.55 -16.82
CA LYS A 213 -6.57 8.50 -17.58
C LYS A 213 -6.96 7.33 -16.67
N PHE A 214 -8.19 6.84 -16.80
CA PHE A 214 -8.70 5.77 -15.94
C PHE A 214 -7.83 4.51 -15.97
N LEU A 215 -7.42 4.07 -17.17
CA LEU A 215 -6.56 2.90 -17.33
C LEU A 215 -5.20 3.07 -16.66
N ARG A 216 -4.67 4.30 -16.54
CA ARG A 216 -3.39 4.57 -15.86
C ARG A 216 -3.49 4.40 -14.35
N LYS A 217 -4.67 4.67 -13.78
CA LYS A 217 -4.97 4.56 -12.34
C LYS A 217 -5.18 3.12 -11.89
N ILE A 218 -5.47 2.20 -12.82
CA ILE A 218 -5.57 0.78 -12.50
C ILE A 218 -4.20 0.29 -12.03
N SER A 219 -4.19 -0.45 -10.93
CA SER A 219 -2.99 -1.08 -10.38
C SER A 219 -3.23 -2.57 -10.18
N PHE A 220 -2.15 -3.34 -10.07
CA PHE A 220 -2.27 -4.76 -9.71
C PHE A 220 -1.19 -5.19 -8.73
N SER A 221 -1.42 -6.26 -7.99
CA SER A 221 -0.43 -6.88 -7.13
C SER A 221 -0.32 -8.38 -7.43
N ILE A 222 0.90 -8.89 -7.28
CA ILE A 222 1.22 -10.31 -7.38
C ILE A 222 1.66 -10.75 -5.99
N ASN A 223 1.01 -11.77 -5.42
CA ASN A 223 1.35 -12.31 -4.10
C ASN A 223 1.97 -13.70 -4.24
N MET A 224 3.28 -13.74 -4.46
CA MET A 224 4.02 -15.00 -4.64
C MET A 224 4.06 -15.86 -3.36
N GLN A 225 3.95 -15.25 -2.18
CA GLN A 225 3.95 -15.98 -0.90
C GLN A 225 2.79 -16.98 -0.78
N ARG A 226 1.71 -16.78 -1.55
CA ARG A 226 0.56 -17.70 -1.62
C ARG A 226 0.78 -18.93 -2.52
N LEU A 227 1.74 -18.88 -3.43
CA LEU A 227 2.11 -20.04 -4.25
C LEU A 227 2.70 -21.14 -3.37
N ASN A 228 3.63 -20.80 -2.48
CA ASN A 228 4.29 -21.77 -1.59
C ASN A 228 3.29 -22.52 -0.67
N LYS A 229 2.25 -21.83 -0.19
CA LYS A 229 1.21 -22.45 0.65
C LYS A 229 0.28 -23.39 -0.12
N THR A 230 0.17 -23.23 -1.43
CA THR A 230 -0.66 -24.09 -2.29
C THR A 230 0.08 -25.38 -2.64
N VAL A 231 1.41 -25.32 -2.80
CA VAL A 231 2.26 -26.50 -3.07
C VAL A 231 2.39 -27.40 -1.84
N SER A 232 2.51 -26.83 -0.64
CA SER A 232 2.67 -27.59 0.62
C SER A 232 1.40 -28.32 1.11
N ARG A 233 0.26 -28.14 0.44
CA ARG A 233 -1.03 -28.78 0.81
C ARG A 233 -1.42 -29.94 -0.12
N LYS A 234 -0.48 -30.47 -0.89
CA LYS A 234 -0.65 -31.73 -1.63
C LYS A 234 -0.09 -32.89 -0.84
#